data_AF-A0A625ESB0-F1
#
_entry.id   AF-A0A625ESB0-F1
#
_cell.length_a   1.000
_cell.length_b   1.000
_cell.length_c   1.000
_cell.angle_alpha   90.00
_cell.angle_beta   90.00
_cell.angle_gamma   90.00
#
_symmetry.space_group_name_H-M   'P 1'
#
loop_
_entity.id
_entity.type
_entity.pdbx_description
1 polymer ?
#
loop_
_entity_poly.entity_id
_entity_poly.type
_entity_poly.pdbx_seq_one_letter_code
_entity_poly.pdbx_strand_id
1 'polypeptide(L)'
;KWYGNNEYVVDWENEGYKIRNFYNDKGKLRSRPQNIQFYCKEGLTWTSLTISSLSMRYVPNGYIFDAKGPMCFPINAADIWDILGYTNSKIINIFLKHLAPTMDYSQGPVGNVPFKSPTRNITNIIKELVTIHKNDWDTNEISFEFQTNILVKLANDYKKISDGYTFRENENKKIIYRVKELEEYNNSSFIDLFELNDILSPEVNLSDITLDRAAQENDIIKMISYSIGCMMGRYSLDREGLVYAHEGNKGFAELVAEGAYKTFPADNDGILPLMDEEWFDDDVTSRVKEFVRTVWGEEHLQENLEFIAESLCLYAISPKKGEPALDTIRRYLSTQFWKEHMKMYKKRPIYWLFSSGKTKAFECLVYLHRYNDATLARMRTEYVVPLLARYQANIDRLNELVDGASGGEATRLKRERDSLSKKFNELRSFDDRLRHYADMRISIDLDDGVKVNYGKFGDLLADVKAITGNAPEVI
;
A
#
# COMPACT_ATOMS: atom_id res chain seq x y z
N LYS A 1 18.44 -3.88 -2.03
CA LYS A 1 19.72 -3.43 -2.64
C LYS A 1 19.46 -3.02 -4.10
N TRP A 2 20.44 -2.48 -4.82
CA TRP A 2 20.43 -2.27 -6.28
C TRP A 2 19.46 -1.21 -6.84
N TYR A 3 18.20 -1.16 -6.44
CA TYR A 3 17.21 -0.17 -6.88
C TYR A 3 16.08 0.00 -5.83
N GLY A 4 15.26 1.06 -5.95
CA GLY A 4 14.01 1.23 -5.20
C GLY A 4 14.07 2.24 -4.05
N ASN A 5 13.02 2.24 -3.22
CA ASN A 5 12.76 3.22 -2.16
C ASN A 5 12.50 4.65 -2.66
N ASN A 6 11.96 4.76 -3.88
CA ASN A 6 11.54 6.01 -4.48
C ASN A 6 10.07 6.27 -4.09
N GLU A 7 9.86 6.80 -2.89
CA GLU A 7 8.51 7.01 -2.32
C GLU A 7 8.10 8.49 -2.21
N TYR A 8 9.05 9.41 -2.36
CA TYR A 8 8.83 10.83 -2.11
C TYR A 8 8.89 11.65 -3.40
N VAL A 9 8.00 12.61 -3.49
CA VAL A 9 8.04 13.69 -4.48
C VAL A 9 8.43 14.99 -3.80
N VAL A 10 9.09 15.88 -4.53
CA VAL A 10 9.54 17.18 -4.03
C VAL A 10 9.02 18.28 -4.95
N ASP A 11 8.41 19.31 -4.38
CA ASP A 11 8.02 20.51 -5.12
C ASP A 11 9.29 21.30 -5.51
N TRP A 12 9.83 20.97 -6.68
CA TRP A 12 10.96 21.68 -7.28
C TRP A 12 10.52 22.67 -8.37
N GLU A 13 9.24 23.08 -8.36
CA GLU A 13 8.70 24.05 -9.31
C GLU A 13 9.47 25.38 -9.25
N ASN A 14 9.70 26.00 -10.41
CA ASN A 14 10.42 27.28 -10.53
C ASN A 14 11.79 27.24 -9.82
N GLU A 15 12.58 26.20 -10.09
CA GLU A 15 13.88 25.93 -9.44
C GLU A 15 13.80 25.81 -7.91
N GLY A 16 12.71 25.21 -7.43
CA GLY A 16 12.42 25.05 -6.01
C GLY A 16 12.20 26.38 -5.31
N TYR A 17 11.58 27.37 -5.96
CA TYR A 17 11.39 28.72 -5.39
C TYR A 17 10.74 28.67 -4.00
N LYS A 18 9.66 27.91 -3.82
CA LYS A 18 8.97 27.76 -2.53
C LYS A 18 9.91 27.16 -1.47
N ILE A 19 10.65 26.12 -1.84
CA ILE A 19 11.63 25.49 -0.95
C ILE A 19 12.72 26.51 -0.60
N ARG A 20 13.35 27.18 -1.57
CA ARG A 20 14.44 28.14 -1.33
C ARG A 20 14.02 29.36 -0.51
N ASN A 21 12.72 29.66 -0.47
CA ASN A 21 12.13 30.76 0.30
C ASN A 21 11.22 30.27 1.43
N PHE A 22 11.45 29.07 1.97
CA PHE A 22 10.66 28.52 3.07
C PHE A 22 11.10 29.10 4.42
N TYR A 23 10.62 30.31 4.73
CA TYR A 23 10.87 31.01 5.98
C TYR A 23 9.84 30.65 7.05
N ASN A 24 10.23 30.71 8.33
CA ASN A 24 9.28 30.69 9.44
C ASN A 24 8.77 32.11 9.78
N ASP A 25 7.80 32.21 10.68
CA ASP A 25 7.20 33.48 11.14
C ASP A 25 8.21 34.48 11.74
N LYS A 26 9.41 33.99 12.11
CA LYS A 26 10.51 34.80 12.64
C LYS A 26 11.53 35.20 11.56
N GLY A 27 11.23 34.96 10.28
CA GLY A 27 12.11 35.28 9.15
C GLY A 27 13.33 34.36 9.00
N LYS A 28 13.40 33.23 9.73
CA LYS A 28 14.48 32.25 9.59
C LYS A 28 14.16 31.25 8.49
N LEU A 29 15.06 31.12 7.52
CA LEU A 29 14.98 30.10 6.47
C LEU A 29 15.08 28.70 7.10
N ARG A 30 14.08 27.85 6.86
CA ARG A 30 13.98 26.50 7.40
C ARG A 30 14.60 25.44 6.49
N SER A 31 14.51 25.66 5.18
CA SER A 31 15.05 24.80 4.14
C SER A 31 16.50 25.17 3.82
N ARG A 32 17.28 24.18 3.40
CA ARG A 32 18.68 24.39 3.00
C ARG A 32 19.03 23.44 1.84
N PRO A 33 18.53 23.69 0.63
CA PRO A 33 18.98 22.94 -0.53
C PRO A 33 20.48 23.18 -0.73
N GLN A 34 21.25 22.10 -0.83
CA GLN A 34 22.69 22.10 -1.00
C GLN A 34 23.06 21.21 -2.17
N ASN A 35 24.22 21.46 -2.78
CA ASN A 35 24.73 20.67 -3.89
C ASN A 35 23.75 20.60 -5.08
N ILE A 36 22.98 21.68 -5.31
CA ILE A 36 21.93 21.78 -6.33
C ILE A 36 22.44 21.50 -7.75
N GLN A 37 23.73 21.72 -8.02
CA GLN A 37 24.38 21.41 -9.29
C GLN A 37 24.44 19.90 -9.60
N PHE A 38 24.11 19.05 -8.62
CA PHE A 38 24.01 17.61 -8.76
C PHE A 38 22.56 17.10 -8.77
N TYR A 39 21.58 17.98 -8.61
CA TYR A 39 20.17 17.56 -8.69
C TYR A 39 19.84 17.09 -10.10
N CYS A 40 18.92 16.12 -10.17
CA CYS A 40 18.44 15.48 -11.38
C CYS A 40 19.50 14.70 -12.18
N LYS A 41 20.72 14.52 -11.65
CA LYS A 41 21.77 13.70 -12.26
C LYS A 41 21.67 12.25 -11.83
N GLU A 42 21.95 11.36 -12.78
CA GLU A 42 22.16 9.93 -12.54
C GLU A 42 23.31 9.71 -11.53
N GLY A 43 23.11 8.74 -10.64
CA GLY A 43 24.12 8.38 -9.64
C GLY A 43 23.68 7.21 -8.79
N LEU A 44 24.36 7.05 -7.65
CA LEU A 44 24.12 5.96 -6.70
C LEU A 44 23.78 6.52 -5.33
N THR A 45 22.70 6.06 -4.71
CA THR A 45 22.31 6.49 -3.35
C THR A 45 22.45 5.37 -2.34
N TRP A 46 22.60 5.70 -1.07
CA TRP A 46 22.49 4.76 0.04
C TRP A 46 21.80 5.41 1.24
N THR A 47 21.35 4.58 2.17
CA THR A 47 20.84 5.06 3.46
C THR A 47 22.04 5.27 4.40
N SER A 48 22.30 6.52 4.79
CA SER A 48 23.44 6.85 5.67
C SER A 48 23.34 6.23 7.07
N LEU A 49 22.14 6.19 7.65
CA LEU A 49 21.90 5.59 8.96
C LEU A 49 21.28 4.21 8.80
N THR A 50 22.04 3.15 9.08
CA THR A 50 21.53 1.79 9.04
C THR A 50 22.24 0.89 10.05
N ILE A 51 21.53 -0.12 10.54
CA ILE A 51 22.06 -1.21 11.37
C ILE A 51 22.64 -2.36 10.52
N SER A 52 22.36 -2.34 9.22
CA SER A 52 22.84 -3.32 8.23
C SER A 52 24.19 -2.90 7.64
N SER A 53 24.76 -3.74 6.78
CA SER A 53 25.83 -3.31 5.86
C SER A 53 25.39 -2.18 4.95
N LEU A 54 26.37 -1.43 4.42
CA LEU A 54 26.15 -0.48 3.34
C LEU A 54 25.51 -1.19 2.14
N SER A 55 24.59 -0.52 1.48
CA SER A 55 23.98 -1.01 0.24
C SER A 55 23.58 0.18 -0.63
N MET A 56 24.21 0.29 -1.79
CA MET A 56 23.90 1.32 -2.76
C MET A 56 22.80 0.88 -3.72
N ARG A 57 22.03 1.87 -4.20
CA ARG A 57 20.97 1.74 -5.19
C ARG A 57 21.24 2.68 -6.34
N TYR A 58 21.00 2.20 -7.55
CA TYR A 58 21.01 3.01 -8.76
C TYR A 58 19.86 4.02 -8.73
N VAL A 59 20.16 5.27 -9.10
CA VAL A 59 19.20 6.36 -9.22
C VAL A 59 19.32 6.96 -10.62
N PRO A 60 18.28 6.88 -11.46
CA PRO A 60 18.30 7.49 -12.78
C PRO A 60 18.21 9.03 -12.69
N ASN A 61 18.29 9.70 -13.84
CA ASN A 61 18.10 11.16 -13.90
C ASN A 61 16.70 11.57 -13.39
N GLY A 62 16.57 12.81 -12.90
CA GLY A 62 15.29 13.39 -12.43
C GLY A 62 15.03 13.32 -10.93
N TYR A 63 16.00 12.87 -10.13
CA TYR A 63 15.87 12.73 -8.67
C TYR A 63 16.67 13.80 -7.90
N ILE A 64 16.22 14.09 -6.68
CA ILE A 64 16.89 14.98 -5.71
C ILE A 64 17.25 14.16 -4.46
N PHE A 65 18.31 14.54 -3.78
CA PHE A 65 18.84 13.85 -2.61
C PHE A 65 19.00 14.77 -1.41
N ASP A 66 19.03 14.18 -0.22
CA ASP A 66 19.24 14.87 1.04
C ASP A 66 20.45 14.31 1.81
N ALA A 67 20.66 14.78 3.04
CA ALA A 67 21.77 14.33 3.86
C ALA A 67 21.65 12.87 4.33
N LYS A 68 20.44 12.30 4.37
CA LYS A 68 20.18 10.94 4.86
C LYS A 68 20.08 9.89 3.75
N GLY A 69 19.81 10.32 2.52
CA GLY A 69 20.03 9.60 1.27
C GLY A 69 21.15 10.24 0.45
N PRO A 70 22.42 10.23 0.92
CA PRO A 70 23.54 10.75 0.15
C PRO A 70 23.66 10.09 -1.23
N MET A 71 24.32 10.79 -2.15
CA MET A 71 24.57 10.36 -3.52
C MET A 71 26.07 10.27 -3.82
N CYS A 72 26.44 9.29 -4.62
CA CYS A 72 27.76 9.12 -5.25
C CYS A 72 27.58 9.37 -6.75
N PHE A 73 28.39 10.30 -7.27
CA PHE A 73 28.42 10.64 -8.69
C PHE A 73 29.76 10.19 -9.27
N PRO A 74 29.77 9.26 -10.25
CA PRO A 74 31.01 8.82 -10.86
C PRO A 74 31.64 9.95 -11.68
N ILE A 75 32.98 10.00 -11.74
CA ILE A 75 33.70 10.96 -12.60
C ILE A 75 33.46 10.62 -14.07
N ASN A 76 33.55 9.33 -14.43
CA ASN A 76 33.18 8.84 -15.76
C ASN A 76 31.89 8.03 -15.66
N ALA A 77 30.91 8.31 -16.52
CA ALA A 77 29.63 7.60 -16.51
C ALA A 77 29.77 6.07 -16.68
N ALA A 78 30.85 5.60 -17.33
CA ALA A 78 31.13 4.18 -17.49
C ALA A 78 31.37 3.46 -16.15
N ASP A 79 31.85 4.17 -15.12
CA ASP A 79 32.26 3.58 -13.84
C ASP A 79 31.07 3.28 -12.92
N ILE A 80 29.85 3.76 -13.25
CA ILE A 80 28.68 3.65 -12.36
C ILE A 80 28.37 2.19 -11.97
N TRP A 81 28.50 1.26 -12.92
CA TRP A 81 28.19 -0.15 -12.71
C TRP A 81 29.27 -0.84 -11.88
N ASP A 82 30.53 -0.46 -12.07
CA ASP A 82 31.65 -0.99 -11.30
C ASP A 82 31.61 -0.50 -9.85
N ILE A 83 31.30 0.78 -9.63
CA ILE A 83 31.11 1.35 -8.30
C ILE A 83 29.91 0.71 -7.60
N LEU A 84 28.79 0.53 -8.31
CA LEU A 84 27.61 -0.12 -7.74
C LEU A 84 27.88 -1.59 -7.37
N GLY A 85 28.58 -2.33 -8.25
CA GLY A 85 29.02 -3.69 -7.95
C GLY A 85 29.94 -3.75 -6.73
N TYR A 86 30.94 -2.86 -6.67
CA TYR A 86 31.91 -2.79 -5.57
C TYR A 86 31.22 -2.49 -4.24
N THR A 87 30.36 -1.48 -4.21
CA THR A 87 29.68 -1.00 -2.99
C THR A 87 28.60 -1.93 -2.47
N ASN A 88 28.14 -2.89 -3.29
CA ASN A 88 27.27 -3.98 -2.88
C ASN A 88 28.00 -5.33 -2.74
N SER A 89 29.33 -5.36 -2.90
CA SER A 89 30.14 -6.57 -2.69
C SER A 89 30.48 -6.78 -1.21
N LYS A 90 30.91 -7.99 -0.84
CA LYS A 90 31.39 -8.27 0.53
C LYS A 90 32.64 -7.49 0.93
N ILE A 91 33.46 -7.06 -0.03
CA ILE A 91 34.74 -6.38 0.22
C ILE A 91 34.53 -5.04 0.93
N ILE A 92 33.49 -4.29 0.56
CA ILE A 92 33.20 -2.98 1.13
C ILE A 92 33.09 -3.02 2.66
N ASN A 93 32.57 -4.13 3.20
CA ASN A 93 32.34 -4.30 4.64
C ASN A 93 33.64 -4.44 5.44
N ILE A 94 34.72 -4.93 4.82
CA ILE A 94 36.03 -4.99 5.49
C ILE A 94 36.54 -3.57 5.75
N PHE A 95 36.49 -2.71 4.74
CA PHE A 95 36.96 -1.33 4.86
C PHE A 95 36.04 -0.48 5.74
N LEU A 96 34.72 -0.58 5.55
CA LEU A 96 33.77 0.23 6.31
C LEU A 96 33.74 -0.10 7.80
N LYS A 97 34.03 -1.35 8.21
CA LYS A 97 34.22 -1.67 9.65
C LYS A 97 35.30 -0.82 10.32
N HIS A 98 36.29 -0.33 9.56
CA HIS A 98 37.38 0.49 10.08
C HIS A 98 37.15 1.99 9.83
N LEU A 99 36.60 2.35 8.67
CA LEU A 99 36.38 3.75 8.28
C LEU A 99 35.10 4.36 8.87
N ALA A 100 34.08 3.53 9.09
CA ALA A 100 32.79 3.87 9.66
C ALA A 100 32.39 2.83 10.72
N PRO A 101 33.06 2.80 11.89
CA PRO A 101 32.83 1.78 12.92
C PRO A 101 31.48 1.91 13.65
N THR A 102 30.69 2.92 13.32
CA THR A 102 29.34 3.17 13.85
C THR A 102 28.28 2.88 12.79
N MET A 103 27.00 3.13 13.11
CA MET A 103 25.86 2.96 12.18
C MET A 103 25.71 4.12 11.16
N ASP A 104 26.68 5.03 11.09
CA ASP A 104 26.63 6.22 10.22
C ASP A 104 27.62 6.12 9.06
N TYR A 105 27.11 5.67 7.92
CA TYR A 105 27.80 5.68 6.63
C TYR A 105 27.66 7.06 5.97
N SER A 106 28.30 8.07 6.55
CA SER A 106 28.36 9.42 5.98
C SER A 106 29.26 9.47 4.73
N GLN A 107 29.16 10.54 3.95
CA GLN A 107 29.81 10.65 2.63
C GLN A 107 31.34 10.58 2.73
N GLY A 108 31.93 11.12 3.81
CA GLY A 108 33.37 11.15 4.02
C GLY A 108 33.98 9.74 4.17
N PRO A 109 33.59 8.95 5.18
CA PRO A 109 34.05 7.58 5.35
C PRO A 109 33.84 6.70 4.10
N VAL A 110 32.66 6.79 3.46
CA VAL A 110 32.37 6.02 2.23
C VAL A 110 33.28 6.46 1.08
N GLY A 111 33.51 7.77 0.92
CA GLY A 111 34.40 8.32 -0.11
C GLY A 111 35.88 7.98 0.08
N ASN A 112 36.29 7.57 1.28
CA ASN A 112 37.66 7.15 1.59
C ASN A 112 37.90 5.65 1.38
N VAL A 113 36.88 4.88 0.97
CA VAL A 113 37.04 3.44 0.74
C VAL A 113 37.93 3.19 -0.49
N PRO A 114 38.97 2.33 -0.39
CA PRO A 114 39.84 2.02 -1.53
C PRO A 114 39.08 1.36 -2.68
N PHE A 115 39.07 1.99 -3.85
CA PHE A 115 38.43 1.45 -5.04
C PHE A 115 39.46 0.92 -6.04
N LYS A 116 39.18 -0.26 -6.60
CA LYS A 116 39.87 -0.81 -7.78
C LYS A 116 38.81 -1.22 -8.78
N SER A 117 38.95 -0.79 -10.03
CA SER A 117 38.08 -1.25 -11.11
C SER A 117 38.27 -2.76 -11.33
N PRO A 118 37.19 -3.52 -11.54
CA PRO A 118 37.27 -4.95 -11.76
C PRO A 118 38.00 -5.26 -13.07
N THR A 119 38.84 -6.30 -13.06
CA THR A 119 39.53 -6.79 -14.26
C THR A 119 38.59 -7.53 -15.21
N ARG A 120 37.52 -8.13 -14.66
CA ARG A 120 36.41 -8.73 -15.40
C ARG A 120 35.31 -7.70 -15.62
N ASN A 121 34.69 -7.70 -16.80
CA ASN A 121 33.53 -6.85 -17.04
C ASN A 121 32.29 -7.40 -16.30
N ILE A 122 31.88 -6.71 -15.24
CA ILE A 122 30.69 -7.06 -14.43
C ILE A 122 29.44 -6.27 -14.82
N THR A 123 29.55 -5.32 -15.76
CA THR A 123 28.49 -4.35 -16.07
C THR A 123 27.15 -5.03 -16.37
N ASN A 124 27.14 -6.09 -17.19
CA ASN A 124 25.91 -6.76 -17.57
C ASN A 124 25.21 -7.44 -16.38
N ILE A 125 25.98 -8.03 -15.47
CA ILE A 125 25.46 -8.68 -14.26
C ILE A 125 24.89 -7.65 -13.28
N ILE A 126 25.55 -6.51 -13.12
CA ILE A 126 25.03 -5.42 -12.28
C ILE A 126 23.75 -4.82 -12.88
N LYS A 127 23.71 -4.62 -14.20
CA LYS A 127 22.49 -4.16 -14.88
C LYS A 127 21.33 -5.16 -14.73
N GLU A 128 21.61 -6.46 -14.82
CA GLU A 128 20.62 -7.51 -14.58
C GLU A 128 20.09 -7.44 -13.15
N LEU A 129 20.96 -7.33 -12.14
CA LEU A 129 20.58 -7.15 -10.73
C LEU A 129 19.70 -5.91 -10.51
N VAL A 130 20.05 -4.77 -11.10
CA VAL A 130 19.26 -3.54 -11.03
C VAL A 130 17.90 -3.73 -11.69
N THR A 131 17.85 -4.36 -12.86
CA THR A 131 16.59 -4.62 -13.58
C THR A 131 15.66 -5.53 -12.79
N ILE A 132 16.19 -6.61 -12.20
CA ILE A 132 15.41 -7.52 -11.36
C ILE A 132 14.81 -6.77 -10.16
N HIS A 133 15.62 -5.96 -9.45
CA HIS A 133 15.14 -5.22 -8.28
C HIS A 133 14.18 -4.08 -8.65
N LYS A 134 14.33 -3.47 -9.83
CA LYS A 134 13.37 -2.51 -10.36
C LYS A 134 12.02 -3.16 -10.61
N ASN A 135 12.02 -4.29 -11.33
CA ASN A 135 10.79 -5.01 -11.64
C ASN A 135 10.09 -5.49 -10.37
N ASP A 136 10.83 -5.96 -9.35
CA ASP A 136 10.30 -6.32 -8.04
C ASP A 136 9.67 -5.11 -7.33
N TRP A 137 10.37 -3.98 -7.25
CA TRP A 137 9.87 -2.73 -6.67
C TRP A 137 8.58 -2.24 -7.33
N ASP A 138 8.51 -2.32 -8.66
CA ASP A 138 7.38 -1.85 -9.45
C ASP A 138 6.16 -2.79 -9.37
N THR A 139 6.27 -3.94 -8.71
CA THR A 139 5.09 -4.75 -8.34
C THR A 139 4.34 -4.23 -7.12
N ASN A 140 4.90 -3.27 -6.39
CA ASN A 140 4.29 -2.70 -5.18
C ASN A 140 3.47 -1.45 -5.53
N GLU A 141 2.25 -1.34 -5.00
CA GLU A 141 1.32 -0.23 -5.27
C GLU A 141 1.78 1.15 -4.77
N ILE A 142 2.90 1.22 -4.02
CA ILE A 142 3.55 2.48 -3.64
C ILE A 142 4.64 2.93 -4.63
N SER A 143 4.99 2.09 -5.63
CA SER A 143 5.89 2.49 -6.70
C SER A 143 5.18 3.41 -7.68
N PHE A 144 5.90 4.42 -8.20
CA PHE A 144 5.41 5.30 -9.24
C PHE A 144 5.12 4.59 -10.56
N GLU A 145 5.78 3.45 -10.80
CA GLU A 145 5.65 2.65 -12.02
C GLU A 145 4.74 1.42 -11.81
N PHE A 146 3.98 1.37 -10.71
CA PHE A 146 3.04 0.27 -10.48
C PHE A 146 1.96 0.26 -11.56
N GLN A 147 1.87 -0.85 -12.30
CA GLN A 147 0.93 -0.99 -13.41
C GLN A 147 -0.32 -1.79 -13.02
N THR A 148 -0.14 -2.96 -12.42
CA THR A 148 -1.25 -3.88 -12.10
C THR A 148 -0.80 -4.92 -11.07
N ASN A 149 -1.77 -5.57 -10.43
CA ASN A 149 -1.50 -6.70 -9.54
C ASN A 149 -1.05 -7.94 -10.33
N ILE A 150 -0.04 -8.63 -9.81
CA ILE A 150 0.57 -9.80 -10.46
C ILE A 150 -0.40 -10.97 -10.67
N LEU A 151 -1.31 -11.26 -9.74
CA LEU A 151 -2.28 -12.34 -9.91
C LEU A 151 -3.34 -11.98 -10.96
N VAL A 152 -3.74 -10.71 -11.01
CA VAL A 152 -4.65 -10.19 -12.06
C VAL A 152 -3.98 -10.28 -13.43
N LYS A 153 -2.69 -9.92 -13.54
CA LYS A 153 -1.92 -10.08 -14.78
C LYS A 153 -1.88 -11.53 -15.26
N LEU A 154 -1.74 -12.48 -14.34
CA LEU A 154 -1.70 -13.91 -14.64
C LEU A 154 -3.06 -14.52 -14.98
N ALA A 155 -4.17 -13.82 -14.76
CA ALA A 155 -5.53 -14.31 -15.07
C ALA A 155 -5.79 -14.55 -16.57
N ASN A 156 -4.96 -13.96 -17.43
CA ASN A 156 -4.95 -14.23 -18.87
C ASN A 156 -4.59 -15.69 -19.17
N ASP A 157 -3.63 -16.25 -18.42
CA ASP A 157 -3.09 -17.59 -18.62
C ASP A 157 -3.71 -18.62 -17.67
N TYR A 158 -4.16 -18.19 -16.49
CA TYR A 158 -4.65 -19.07 -15.41
C TYR A 158 -6.05 -18.65 -14.94
N LYS A 159 -7.04 -19.55 -15.06
CA LYS A 159 -8.42 -19.30 -14.60
C LYS A 159 -8.64 -19.59 -13.12
N LYS A 160 -7.73 -20.34 -12.48
CA LYS A 160 -7.70 -20.51 -11.03
C LYS A 160 -6.62 -19.62 -10.42
N ILE A 161 -6.97 -18.90 -9.37
CA ILE A 161 -6.04 -18.05 -8.63
C ILE A 161 -4.92 -18.89 -8.01
N SER A 162 -5.23 -20.11 -7.57
CA SER A 162 -4.26 -21.07 -7.02
C SER A 162 -3.17 -21.46 -8.02
N ASP A 163 -3.53 -21.68 -9.29
CA ASP A 163 -2.58 -22.02 -10.35
C ASP A 163 -1.68 -20.82 -10.68
N GLY A 164 -2.28 -19.62 -10.77
CA GLY A 164 -1.54 -18.37 -10.96
C GLY A 164 -0.58 -18.08 -9.80
N TYR A 165 -1.00 -18.31 -8.56
CA TYR A 165 -0.12 -18.20 -7.40
C TYR A 165 1.02 -19.22 -7.44
N THR A 166 0.73 -20.47 -7.78
CA THR A 166 1.76 -21.53 -7.91
C THR A 166 2.80 -21.17 -8.97
N PHE A 167 2.37 -20.64 -10.11
CA PHE A 167 3.26 -20.13 -11.13
C PHE A 167 4.14 -18.97 -10.60
N ARG A 168 3.51 -17.96 -9.98
CA ARG A 168 4.22 -16.83 -9.36
C ARG A 168 5.28 -17.31 -8.36
N GLU A 169 4.93 -18.25 -7.50
CA GLU A 169 5.82 -18.78 -6.47
C GLU A 169 7.06 -19.45 -7.09
N ASN A 170 6.86 -20.23 -8.15
CA ASN A 170 7.95 -20.88 -8.88
C ASN A 170 8.85 -19.87 -9.60
N GLU A 171 8.28 -18.87 -10.28
CA GLU A 171 9.06 -17.82 -10.94
C GLU A 171 9.82 -16.95 -9.92
N ASN A 172 9.18 -16.59 -8.80
CA ASN A 172 9.82 -15.87 -7.72
C ASN A 172 11.02 -16.64 -7.14
N LYS A 173 10.87 -17.96 -6.91
CA LYS A 173 11.98 -18.83 -6.50
C LYS A 173 13.13 -18.78 -7.51
N LYS A 174 12.86 -18.95 -8.81
CA LYS A 174 13.89 -18.90 -9.86
C LYS A 174 14.63 -17.56 -9.86
N ILE A 175 13.90 -16.45 -9.78
CA ILE A 175 14.49 -15.11 -9.76
C ILE A 175 15.36 -14.91 -8.50
N ILE A 176 14.92 -15.40 -7.34
CA ILE A 176 15.72 -15.33 -6.11
C ILE A 176 17.03 -16.13 -6.25
N TYR A 177 16.98 -17.35 -6.80
CA TYR A 177 18.21 -18.11 -7.07
C TYR A 177 19.11 -17.41 -8.10
N ARG A 178 18.51 -16.79 -9.12
CA ARG A 178 19.27 -16.00 -10.10
C ARG A 178 19.98 -14.81 -9.45
N VAL A 179 19.31 -14.07 -8.57
CA VAL A 179 19.94 -12.98 -7.80
C VAL A 179 21.07 -13.51 -6.94
N LYS A 180 20.90 -14.66 -6.27
CA LYS A 180 21.97 -15.31 -5.51
C LYS A 180 23.21 -15.53 -6.37
N GLU A 181 23.06 -16.16 -7.53
CA GLU A 181 24.16 -16.44 -8.46
C GLU A 181 24.87 -15.15 -8.91
N LEU A 182 24.10 -14.11 -9.25
CA LEU A 182 24.62 -12.83 -9.70
C LEU A 182 25.38 -12.10 -8.59
N GLU A 183 24.86 -12.09 -7.36
CA GLU A 183 25.54 -11.48 -6.21
C GLU A 183 26.81 -12.26 -5.82
N GLU A 184 26.80 -13.59 -5.91
CA GLU A 184 27.99 -14.43 -5.69
C GLU A 184 29.06 -14.20 -6.73
N TYR A 185 28.67 -14.07 -8.00
CA TYR A 185 29.61 -13.72 -9.07
C TYR A 185 30.21 -12.32 -8.86
N ASN A 186 29.39 -11.34 -8.47
CA ASN A 186 29.88 -10.01 -8.11
C ASN A 186 30.87 -10.07 -6.94
N ASN A 187 30.55 -10.82 -5.88
CA ASN A 187 31.44 -11.01 -4.74
C ASN A 187 32.76 -11.66 -5.17
N SER A 188 32.73 -12.76 -5.92
CA SER A 188 33.93 -13.45 -6.40
C SER A 188 34.84 -12.51 -7.21
N SER A 189 34.25 -11.69 -8.09
CA SER A 189 35.01 -10.76 -8.92
C SER A 189 35.83 -9.75 -8.10
N PHE A 190 35.27 -9.24 -6.99
CA PHE A 190 36.00 -8.32 -6.11
C PHE A 190 36.87 -9.02 -5.06
N ILE A 191 36.50 -10.21 -4.58
CA ILE A 191 37.36 -11.00 -3.68
C ILE A 191 38.66 -11.39 -4.39
N ASP A 192 38.57 -11.84 -5.64
CA ASP A 192 39.73 -12.17 -6.48
C ASP A 192 40.61 -10.93 -6.70
N LEU A 193 40.00 -9.78 -7.03
CA LEU A 193 40.71 -8.53 -7.32
C LEU A 193 41.53 -8.00 -6.13
N PHE A 194 41.05 -8.25 -4.92
CA PHE A 194 41.72 -7.82 -3.68
C PHE A 194 42.56 -8.94 -3.04
N GLU A 195 42.59 -10.13 -3.65
CA GLU A 195 43.34 -11.30 -3.15
C GLU A 195 42.92 -11.73 -1.74
N LEU A 196 41.61 -11.68 -1.46
CA LEU A 196 41.04 -11.96 -0.12
C LEU A 196 40.33 -13.32 -0.01
N ASN A 197 40.67 -14.27 -0.90
CA ASN A 197 40.04 -15.59 -0.98
C ASN A 197 40.19 -16.42 0.30
N ASP A 198 41.25 -16.21 1.08
CA ASP A 198 41.48 -16.93 2.34
C ASP A 198 40.62 -16.41 3.51
N ILE A 199 39.99 -15.24 3.35
CA ILE A 199 39.27 -14.52 4.41
C ILE A 199 37.78 -14.40 4.09
N LEU A 200 37.40 -14.35 2.81
CA LEU A 200 36.04 -14.16 2.36
C LEU A 200 35.58 -15.28 1.43
N SER A 201 34.37 -15.79 1.70
CA SER A 201 33.61 -16.62 0.77
C SER A 201 32.68 -15.74 -0.09
N PRO A 202 32.53 -15.99 -1.40
CA PRO A 202 31.58 -15.28 -2.26
C PRO A 202 30.11 -15.57 -1.92
N GLU A 203 29.84 -16.66 -1.20
CA GLU A 203 28.50 -17.23 -0.98
C GLU A 203 27.47 -16.25 -0.41
N VAL A 204 26.26 -16.25 -0.92
CA VAL A 204 25.15 -15.40 -0.46
C VAL A 204 24.05 -16.28 0.11
N ASN A 205 23.59 -15.99 1.34
CA ASN A 205 22.45 -16.71 1.89
C ASN A 205 21.17 -16.24 1.21
N LEU A 206 20.25 -17.17 0.95
CA LEU A 206 18.94 -16.81 0.41
C LEU A 206 18.22 -15.78 1.31
N SER A 207 18.37 -15.87 2.63
CA SER A 207 17.80 -14.90 3.59
C SER A 207 18.30 -13.46 3.41
N ASP A 208 19.45 -13.26 2.78
CA ASP A 208 20.05 -11.94 2.58
C ASP A 208 19.51 -11.23 1.31
N ILE A 209 18.77 -11.96 0.47
CA ILE A 209 18.16 -11.43 -0.76
C ILE A 209 16.87 -10.68 -0.40
N THR A 210 16.81 -9.41 -0.82
CA THR A 210 15.78 -8.45 -0.40
C THR A 210 14.55 -8.38 -1.31
N LEU A 211 14.43 -9.25 -2.31
CA LEU A 211 13.25 -9.30 -3.19
C LEU A 211 11.98 -9.71 -2.41
N ASP A 212 10.81 -9.25 -2.84
CA ASP A 212 9.53 -9.71 -2.32
C ASP A 212 9.45 -11.24 -2.51
N ARG A 213 9.13 -11.96 -1.43
CA ARG A 213 8.96 -13.41 -1.48
C ARG A 213 7.50 -13.74 -1.72
N ALA A 214 7.26 -14.71 -2.59
CA ALA A 214 5.93 -15.23 -2.76
C ALA A 214 5.38 -15.83 -1.47
N ALA A 215 4.22 -15.31 -1.08
CA ALA A 215 3.51 -15.68 0.13
C ALA A 215 2.02 -15.55 -0.16
N GLN A 216 1.33 -16.69 -0.16
CA GLN A 216 -0.08 -16.83 -0.57
C GLN A 216 -0.98 -15.79 0.09
N GLU A 217 -0.92 -15.66 1.41
CA GLU A 217 -1.69 -14.68 2.17
C GLU A 217 -1.42 -13.23 1.70
N ASN A 218 -0.14 -12.83 1.63
CA ASN A 218 0.25 -11.46 1.28
C ASN A 218 -0.16 -11.10 -0.17
N ASP A 219 -0.03 -12.03 -1.11
CA ASP A 219 -0.43 -11.80 -2.50
C ASP A 219 -1.94 -11.64 -2.64
N ILE A 220 -2.71 -12.42 -1.89
CA ILE A 220 -4.17 -12.29 -1.84
C ILE A 220 -4.60 -10.98 -1.18
N ILE A 221 -3.92 -10.54 -0.11
CA ILE A 221 -4.15 -9.22 0.49
C ILE A 221 -3.86 -8.10 -0.50
N LYS A 222 -2.72 -8.15 -1.20
CA LYS A 222 -2.36 -7.20 -2.27
C LYS A 222 -3.39 -7.21 -3.40
N MET A 223 -3.93 -8.38 -3.77
CA MET A 223 -4.98 -8.52 -4.78
C MET A 223 -6.30 -7.88 -4.32
N ILE A 224 -6.70 -8.07 -3.07
CA ILE A 224 -7.90 -7.42 -2.50
C ILE A 224 -7.70 -5.89 -2.44
N SER A 225 -6.52 -5.41 -2.03
CA SER A 225 -6.19 -3.97 -2.04
C SER A 225 -6.32 -3.39 -3.46
N TYR A 226 -5.77 -4.09 -4.47
CA TYR A 226 -5.90 -3.70 -5.87
C TYR A 226 -7.36 -3.70 -6.34
N SER A 227 -8.14 -4.73 -5.99
CA SER A 227 -9.57 -4.82 -6.29
C SER A 227 -10.35 -3.63 -5.73
N ILE A 228 -10.11 -3.24 -4.47
CA ILE A 228 -10.70 -2.04 -3.85
C ILE A 228 -10.21 -0.77 -4.57
N GLY A 229 -8.95 -0.73 -5.01
CA GLY A 229 -8.44 0.34 -5.87
C GLY A 229 -9.19 0.46 -7.20
N CYS A 230 -9.56 -0.66 -7.83
CA CYS A 230 -10.43 -0.67 -9.01
C CYS A 230 -11.85 -0.19 -8.67
N MET A 231 -12.43 -0.64 -7.54
CA MET A 231 -13.74 -0.16 -7.09
C MET A 231 -13.73 1.35 -6.85
N MET A 232 -12.66 1.91 -6.29
CA MET A 232 -12.51 3.35 -6.06
C MET A 232 -12.15 4.13 -7.34
N GLY A 233 -11.86 3.45 -8.45
CA GLY A 233 -11.40 4.04 -9.71
C GLY A 233 -9.94 4.50 -9.71
N ARG A 234 -9.18 4.24 -8.63
CA ARG A 234 -7.72 4.48 -8.59
C ARG A 234 -7.00 3.69 -9.69
N TYR A 235 -7.43 2.46 -9.91
CA TYR A 235 -6.94 1.57 -10.97
C TYR A 235 -8.08 1.14 -11.88
N SER A 236 -7.75 0.50 -13.01
CA SER A 236 -8.73 -0.10 -13.91
C SER A 236 -8.22 -1.42 -14.48
N LEU A 237 -9.14 -2.25 -14.98
CA LEU A 237 -8.82 -3.39 -15.84
C LEU A 237 -8.67 -2.98 -17.31
N ASP A 238 -9.10 -1.77 -17.68
CA ASP A 238 -9.09 -1.26 -19.06
C ASP A 238 -7.90 -0.31 -19.34
N ARG A 239 -7.15 0.08 -18.31
CA ARG A 239 -5.98 0.96 -18.41
C ARG A 239 -4.89 0.50 -17.45
N GLU A 240 -3.64 0.51 -17.88
CA GLU A 240 -2.49 0.18 -17.04
C GLU A 240 -2.12 1.35 -16.12
N GLY A 241 -1.72 1.05 -14.89
CA GLY A 241 -1.22 2.01 -13.92
C GLY A 241 -2.29 2.84 -13.24
N LEU A 242 -1.85 3.90 -12.56
CA LEU A 242 -2.73 4.84 -11.85
C LEU A 242 -3.65 5.56 -12.85
N VAL A 243 -4.96 5.40 -12.68
CA VAL A 243 -5.97 6.00 -13.57
C VAL A 243 -6.53 7.30 -12.99
N TYR A 244 -6.83 7.33 -11.69
CA TYR A 244 -7.42 8.49 -11.04
C TYR A 244 -6.79 8.79 -9.68
N ALA A 245 -6.31 10.03 -9.52
CA ALA A 245 -5.80 10.59 -8.27
C ALA A 245 -5.92 12.13 -8.24
N HIS A 246 -6.97 12.70 -8.84
CA HIS A 246 -7.23 14.14 -8.75
C HIS A 246 -7.98 14.50 -7.46
N GLU A 247 -7.92 15.76 -7.04
CA GLU A 247 -8.67 16.25 -5.87
C GLU A 247 -10.15 16.46 -6.22
N GLY A 248 -11.05 16.13 -5.29
CA GLY A 248 -12.44 16.58 -5.35
C GLY A 248 -13.33 15.84 -6.34
N ASN A 249 -12.95 14.61 -6.75
CA ASN A 249 -13.66 13.85 -7.80
C ASN A 249 -13.70 14.54 -9.19
N LYS A 250 -12.84 15.55 -9.44
CA LYS A 250 -12.82 16.35 -10.68
C LYS A 250 -12.30 15.53 -11.86
N GLY A 251 -13.00 15.54 -12.98
CA GLY A 251 -12.59 14.80 -14.19
C GLY A 251 -12.98 13.30 -14.16
N PHE A 252 -13.56 12.81 -13.06
CA PHE A 252 -13.88 11.40 -12.92
C PHE A 252 -14.99 10.94 -13.88
N ALA A 253 -16.04 11.75 -14.04
CA ALA A 253 -17.16 11.42 -14.93
C ALA A 253 -16.72 11.36 -16.40
N GLU A 254 -15.78 12.22 -16.78
CA GLU A 254 -15.17 12.24 -18.10
C GLU A 254 -14.37 10.95 -18.36
N LEU A 255 -13.55 10.50 -17.40
CA LEU A 255 -12.84 9.22 -17.49
C LEU A 255 -13.82 8.04 -17.64
N VAL A 256 -14.93 8.04 -16.88
CA VAL A 256 -15.99 7.03 -17.02
C VAL A 256 -16.59 7.07 -18.42
N ALA A 257 -16.92 8.25 -18.95
CA ALA A 257 -17.51 8.42 -20.29
C ALA A 257 -16.55 8.01 -21.42
N GLU A 258 -15.25 8.25 -21.25
CA GLU A 258 -14.19 7.74 -22.14
C GLU A 258 -14.02 6.22 -22.05
N GLY A 259 -14.64 5.59 -21.06
CA GLY A 259 -14.59 4.16 -20.87
C GLY A 259 -13.32 3.68 -20.20
N ALA A 260 -12.79 4.47 -19.26
CA ALA A 260 -11.67 4.07 -18.42
C ALA A 260 -11.99 2.91 -17.48
N TYR A 261 -13.27 2.57 -17.25
CA TYR A 261 -13.73 1.55 -16.28
C TYR A 261 -14.85 0.67 -16.86
N LYS A 262 -14.73 0.21 -18.12
CA LYS A 262 -15.78 -0.60 -18.78
C LYS A 262 -15.85 -2.02 -18.24
N THR A 263 -14.73 -2.70 -18.08
CA THR A 263 -14.67 -4.13 -17.75
C THR A 263 -15.11 -4.39 -16.31
N PHE A 264 -14.71 -3.52 -15.40
CA PHE A 264 -15.17 -3.50 -14.01
C PHE A 264 -15.47 -2.05 -13.62
N PRO A 265 -16.75 -1.63 -13.64
CA PRO A 265 -17.13 -0.27 -13.32
C PRO A 265 -16.61 0.14 -11.95
N ALA A 266 -16.00 1.32 -11.86
CA ALA A 266 -15.73 1.94 -10.58
C ALA A 266 -17.04 2.35 -9.91
N ASP A 267 -17.01 2.45 -8.60
CA ASP A 267 -18.14 2.86 -7.77
C ASP A 267 -18.64 4.26 -8.15
N ASN A 268 -19.95 4.47 -8.09
CA ASN A 268 -20.54 5.70 -8.62
C ASN A 268 -20.22 6.93 -7.76
N ASP A 269 -20.16 6.78 -6.45
CA ASP A 269 -20.01 7.91 -5.53
C ASP A 269 -18.72 7.87 -4.69
N GLY A 270 -17.97 6.78 -4.76
CA GLY A 270 -16.73 6.56 -4.03
C GLY A 270 -16.95 6.21 -2.56
N ILE A 271 -18.15 5.75 -2.18
CA ILE A 271 -18.52 5.32 -0.82
C ILE A 271 -18.76 3.82 -0.85
N LEU A 272 -17.83 3.04 -0.28
CA LEU A 272 -17.92 1.58 -0.27
C LEU A 272 -18.26 1.05 1.13
N PRO A 273 -19.46 0.50 1.38
CA PRO A 273 -19.80 -0.11 2.66
C PRO A 273 -18.87 -1.28 3.01
N LEU A 274 -18.34 -1.28 4.24
CA LEU A 274 -17.37 -2.26 4.75
C LEU A 274 -17.91 -2.95 6.02
N MET A 275 -19.03 -3.64 5.86
CA MET A 275 -19.85 -4.17 6.96
C MET A 275 -19.59 -5.66 7.25
N ASP A 276 -19.86 -6.08 8.49
CA ASP A 276 -19.80 -7.48 8.94
C ASP A 276 -20.99 -8.31 8.46
N GLU A 277 -22.04 -7.67 7.95
CA GLU A 277 -23.27 -8.26 7.43
C GLU A 277 -23.63 -7.65 6.07
N GLU A 278 -24.37 -8.37 5.24
CA GLU A 278 -24.80 -7.95 3.91
C GLU A 278 -26.04 -7.04 4.00
N TRP A 279 -25.80 -5.74 4.14
CA TRP A 279 -26.86 -4.72 4.17
C TRP A 279 -26.99 -3.93 2.87
N PHE A 280 -26.00 -4.01 1.97
CA PHE A 280 -25.95 -3.28 0.70
C PHE A 280 -25.51 -4.23 -0.40
N ASP A 281 -26.19 -4.20 -1.54
CA ASP A 281 -25.95 -5.12 -2.66
C ASP A 281 -24.55 -4.91 -3.28
N ASP A 282 -24.03 -3.69 -3.17
CA ASP A 282 -22.75 -3.22 -3.72
C ASP A 282 -21.66 -3.03 -2.65
N ASP A 283 -21.79 -3.69 -1.49
CA ASP A 283 -20.74 -3.65 -0.48
C ASP A 283 -19.40 -4.23 -0.97
N VAL A 284 -18.31 -3.91 -0.26
CA VAL A 284 -16.95 -4.33 -0.66
C VAL A 284 -16.84 -5.84 -0.85
N THR A 285 -17.54 -6.66 -0.06
CA THR A 285 -17.45 -8.12 -0.16
C THR A 285 -18.11 -8.61 -1.45
N SER A 286 -19.32 -8.13 -1.74
CA SER A 286 -20.05 -8.43 -2.97
C SER A 286 -19.25 -8.00 -4.20
N ARG A 287 -18.62 -6.82 -4.13
CA ARG A 287 -17.77 -6.28 -5.19
C ARG A 287 -16.45 -7.04 -5.36
N VAL A 288 -15.87 -7.60 -4.29
CA VAL A 288 -14.71 -8.53 -4.42
C VAL A 288 -15.12 -9.79 -5.17
N LYS A 289 -16.28 -10.37 -4.85
CA LYS A 289 -16.82 -11.54 -5.58
C LYS A 289 -17.07 -11.21 -7.06
N GLU A 290 -17.65 -10.04 -7.34
CA GLU A 290 -17.83 -9.56 -8.71
C GLU A 290 -16.49 -9.39 -9.43
N PHE A 291 -15.50 -8.77 -8.78
CA PHE A 291 -14.16 -8.59 -9.35
C PHE A 291 -13.52 -9.94 -9.71
N VAL A 292 -13.59 -10.93 -8.81
CA VAL A 292 -13.06 -12.27 -9.06
C VAL A 292 -13.76 -12.92 -10.27
N ARG A 293 -15.09 -12.81 -10.35
CA ARG A 293 -15.85 -13.28 -11.51
C ARG A 293 -15.43 -12.58 -12.80
N THR A 294 -15.23 -11.27 -12.78
CA THR A 294 -14.86 -10.49 -13.96
C THR A 294 -13.46 -10.86 -14.47
N VAL A 295 -12.49 -11.05 -13.57
CA VAL A 295 -11.10 -11.31 -13.94
C VAL A 295 -10.85 -12.78 -14.28
N TRP A 296 -11.39 -13.72 -13.50
CA TRP A 296 -11.12 -15.16 -13.66
C TRP A 296 -12.26 -15.97 -14.29
N GLY A 297 -13.44 -15.36 -14.46
CA GLY A 297 -14.62 -16.02 -15.03
C GLY A 297 -15.51 -16.71 -13.99
N GLU A 298 -16.71 -17.14 -14.42
CA GLU A 298 -17.70 -17.81 -13.56
C GLU A 298 -17.33 -19.28 -13.29
N GLU A 299 -16.67 -19.97 -14.23
CA GLU A 299 -16.44 -21.42 -14.20
C GLU A 299 -15.78 -21.92 -12.91
N HIS A 300 -14.77 -21.20 -12.42
CA HIS A 300 -14.03 -21.53 -11.19
C HIS A 300 -14.26 -20.53 -10.05
N LEU A 301 -15.36 -19.75 -10.11
CA LEU A 301 -15.61 -18.69 -9.13
C LEU A 301 -15.61 -19.20 -7.69
N GLN A 302 -16.30 -20.32 -7.43
CA GLN A 302 -16.38 -20.88 -6.07
C GLN A 302 -15.02 -21.37 -5.56
N GLU A 303 -14.26 -22.08 -6.38
CA GLU A 303 -12.90 -22.54 -6.05
C GLU A 303 -11.96 -21.34 -5.77
N ASN A 304 -12.08 -20.27 -6.57
CA ASN A 304 -11.30 -19.05 -6.39
C ASN A 304 -11.65 -18.33 -5.08
N LEU A 305 -12.94 -18.24 -4.73
CA LEU A 305 -13.38 -17.66 -3.46
C LEU A 305 -12.91 -18.49 -2.26
N GLU A 306 -12.97 -19.82 -2.36
CA GLU A 306 -12.45 -20.74 -1.34
C GLU A 306 -10.94 -20.55 -1.15
N PHE A 307 -10.17 -20.50 -2.24
CA PHE A 307 -8.73 -20.24 -2.18
C PHE A 307 -8.41 -18.90 -1.52
N ILE A 308 -9.16 -17.83 -1.84
CA ILE A 308 -9.00 -16.52 -1.18
C ILE A 308 -9.27 -16.65 0.32
N ALA A 309 -10.39 -17.25 0.71
CA ALA A 309 -10.78 -17.41 2.11
C ALA A 309 -9.75 -18.23 2.92
N GLU A 310 -9.26 -19.33 2.36
CA GLU A 310 -8.22 -20.17 2.97
C GLU A 310 -6.90 -19.39 3.12
N SER A 311 -6.52 -18.64 2.10
CA SER A 311 -5.30 -17.80 2.11
C SER A 311 -5.33 -16.75 3.22
N LEU A 312 -6.48 -16.09 3.41
CA LEU A 312 -6.68 -15.12 4.48
C LEU A 312 -6.64 -15.77 5.88
N CYS A 313 -6.99 -17.05 5.99
CA CYS A 313 -6.92 -17.81 7.23
C CYS A 313 -5.52 -18.30 7.60
N LEU A 314 -4.50 -18.12 6.75
CA LEU A 314 -3.13 -18.55 7.04
C LEU A 314 -2.49 -17.69 8.15
N TYR A 315 -2.53 -16.36 8.01
CA TYR A 315 -1.99 -15.45 9.03
C TYR A 315 -2.85 -14.19 9.31
N ALA A 316 -3.77 -13.80 8.41
CA ALA A 316 -4.49 -12.53 8.57
C ALA A 316 -5.61 -12.63 9.60
N ILE A 317 -6.36 -13.73 9.58
CA ILE A 317 -7.48 -14.01 10.47
C ILE A 317 -7.50 -15.47 10.90
N SER A 318 -8.05 -15.78 12.08
CA SER A 318 -8.19 -17.17 12.50
C SER A 318 -9.32 -17.88 11.72
N PRO A 319 -9.17 -19.18 11.41
CA PRO A 319 -10.22 -19.96 10.76
C PRO A 319 -11.41 -20.19 11.68
N LYS A 320 -12.61 -20.23 11.12
CA LYS A 320 -13.85 -20.54 11.83
C LYS A 320 -14.53 -21.73 11.17
N LYS A 321 -14.80 -22.77 11.95
CA LYS A 321 -15.30 -24.04 11.43
C LYS A 321 -16.66 -23.86 10.76
N GLY A 322 -16.76 -24.30 9.49
CA GLY A 322 -18.00 -24.27 8.71
C GLY A 322 -18.43 -22.88 8.25
N GLU A 323 -17.57 -21.87 8.32
CA GLU A 323 -17.84 -20.54 7.76
C GLU A 323 -17.67 -20.59 6.24
N PRO A 324 -18.67 -20.13 5.45
CA PRO A 324 -18.54 -20.01 4.01
C PRO A 324 -17.38 -19.10 3.58
N ALA A 325 -16.85 -19.33 2.38
CA ALA A 325 -15.74 -18.55 1.84
C ALA A 325 -16.05 -17.04 1.79
N LEU A 326 -17.24 -16.66 1.33
CA LEU A 326 -17.65 -15.26 1.23
C LEU A 326 -17.75 -14.58 2.61
N ASP A 327 -18.27 -15.29 3.61
CA ASP A 327 -18.36 -14.80 4.99
C ASP A 327 -16.96 -14.64 5.63
N THR A 328 -16.03 -15.54 5.28
CA THR A 328 -14.62 -15.42 5.69
C THR A 328 -13.98 -14.16 5.10
N ILE A 329 -14.21 -13.89 3.81
CA ILE A 329 -13.75 -12.67 3.12
C ILE A 329 -14.36 -11.43 3.78
N ARG A 330 -15.68 -11.43 4.03
CA ARG A 330 -16.39 -10.34 4.73
C ARG A 330 -15.81 -10.05 6.11
N ARG A 331 -15.51 -11.10 6.87
CA ARG A 331 -14.90 -10.98 8.20
C ARG A 331 -13.49 -10.39 8.11
N TYR A 332 -12.67 -10.81 7.15
CA TYR A 332 -11.35 -10.20 6.92
C TYR A 332 -11.50 -8.70 6.61
N LEU A 333 -12.39 -8.35 5.69
CA LEU A 333 -12.63 -6.97 5.27
C LEU A 333 -13.06 -6.06 6.43
N SER A 334 -14.04 -6.49 7.23
CA SER A 334 -14.58 -5.69 8.34
C SER A 334 -13.69 -5.62 9.60
N THR A 335 -12.69 -6.49 9.73
CA THR A 335 -11.88 -6.59 10.96
C THR A 335 -10.38 -6.35 10.79
N GLN A 336 -9.82 -6.65 9.62
CA GLN A 336 -8.37 -6.67 9.41
C GLN A 336 -7.89 -5.78 8.26
N PHE A 337 -8.66 -5.64 7.17
CA PHE A 337 -8.26 -4.84 6.01
C PHE A 337 -7.77 -3.43 6.39
N TRP A 338 -8.54 -2.71 7.22
CA TRP A 338 -8.17 -1.35 7.66
C TRP A 338 -6.81 -1.28 8.35
N LYS A 339 -6.46 -2.28 9.15
CA LYS A 339 -5.16 -2.32 9.86
C LYS A 339 -4.00 -2.50 8.89
N GLU A 340 -4.17 -3.38 7.90
CA GLU A 340 -3.16 -3.59 6.86
C GLU A 340 -3.01 -2.35 5.97
N HIS A 341 -4.13 -1.71 5.62
CA HIS A 341 -4.13 -0.47 4.87
C HIS A 341 -3.40 0.66 5.61
N MET A 342 -3.69 0.86 6.90
CA MET A 342 -2.97 1.83 7.73
C MET A 342 -1.47 1.54 7.81
N LYS A 343 -1.10 0.26 7.91
CA LYS A 343 0.31 -0.18 7.97
C LYS A 343 1.04 0.10 6.66
N MET A 344 0.45 -0.28 5.52
CA MET A 344 0.98 -0.06 4.19
C MET A 344 1.32 1.41 3.95
N TYR A 345 0.39 2.31 4.31
CA TYR A 345 0.54 3.75 4.13
C TYR A 345 1.19 4.48 5.32
N LYS A 346 1.90 3.77 6.21
CA LYS A 346 2.64 4.36 7.35
C LYS A 346 1.77 5.35 8.16
N LYS A 347 0.52 4.97 8.44
CA LYS A 347 -0.52 5.78 9.11
C LYS A 347 -0.94 7.06 8.37
N ARG A 348 -0.89 7.03 7.03
CA ARG A 348 -1.43 8.07 6.13
C ARG A 348 -2.34 7.41 5.07
N PRO A 349 -3.41 6.72 5.51
CA PRO A 349 -4.23 5.91 4.61
C PRO A 349 -4.89 6.74 3.51
N ILE A 350 -4.98 6.18 2.30
CA ILE A 350 -5.57 6.87 1.14
C ILE A 350 -7.07 6.65 0.98
N TYR A 351 -7.55 5.52 1.48
CA TYR A 351 -8.97 5.21 1.68
C TYR A 351 -9.25 5.52 3.13
N TRP A 352 -10.28 6.29 3.44
CA TRP A 352 -10.63 6.70 4.79
C TRP A 352 -11.82 5.89 5.27
N LEU A 353 -11.66 5.27 6.44
CA LEU A 353 -12.72 4.50 7.09
C LEU A 353 -13.59 5.43 7.94
N PHE A 354 -14.78 5.73 7.45
CA PHE A 354 -15.85 6.29 8.26
C PHE A 354 -16.48 5.19 9.09
N SER A 355 -16.73 5.45 10.38
CA SER A 355 -17.20 4.44 11.32
C SER A 355 -18.18 5.04 12.33
N SER A 356 -19.31 4.38 12.52
CA SER A 356 -20.32 4.79 13.50
C SER A 356 -19.83 4.72 14.94
N GLY A 357 -18.86 3.84 15.21
CA GLY A 357 -18.31 3.64 16.54
C GLY A 357 -17.93 2.18 16.82
N LYS A 358 -18.02 1.80 18.10
CA LYS A 358 -17.48 0.53 18.60
C LYS A 358 -18.25 -0.69 18.14
N THR A 359 -19.56 -0.56 17.94
CA THR A 359 -20.40 -1.66 17.47
C THR A 359 -20.36 -1.80 15.95
N LYS A 360 -19.70 -0.87 15.25
CA LYS A 360 -19.54 -0.88 13.79
C LYS A 360 -20.88 -1.02 13.09
N ALA A 361 -21.89 -0.30 13.60
CA ALA A 361 -23.23 -0.30 13.04
C ALA A 361 -23.28 0.22 11.59
N PHE A 362 -22.33 1.09 11.23
CA PHE A 362 -22.05 1.47 9.85
C PHE A 362 -20.56 1.76 9.71
N GLU A 363 -19.93 1.18 8.70
CA GLU A 363 -18.57 1.49 8.28
C GLU A 363 -18.53 1.55 6.75
N CYS A 364 -17.81 2.53 6.21
CA CYS A 364 -17.56 2.62 4.78
C CYS A 364 -16.17 3.21 4.49
N LEU A 365 -15.61 2.80 3.36
CA LEU A 365 -14.39 3.37 2.81
C LEU A 365 -14.74 4.53 1.87
N VAL A 366 -14.00 5.62 1.97
CA VAL A 366 -14.06 6.73 1.02
C VAL A 366 -12.66 7.01 0.49
N TYR A 367 -12.48 7.05 -0.83
CA TYR A 367 -11.19 7.39 -1.41
C TYR A 367 -10.95 8.90 -1.30
N LEU A 368 -9.84 9.34 -0.69
CA LEU A 368 -9.59 10.76 -0.43
C LEU A 368 -9.61 11.62 -1.70
N HIS A 369 -9.20 11.07 -2.84
CA HIS A 369 -9.22 11.76 -4.14
C HIS A 369 -10.64 11.92 -4.72
N ARG A 370 -11.59 11.10 -4.26
CA ARG A 370 -13.01 11.16 -4.66
C ARG A 370 -13.89 11.87 -3.64
N TYR A 371 -13.35 12.19 -2.45
CA TYR A 371 -14.05 13.00 -1.47
C TYR A 371 -14.33 14.41 -2.04
N ASN A 372 -15.55 14.90 -1.87
CA ASN A 372 -15.97 16.27 -2.13
C ASN A 372 -16.99 16.75 -1.06
N ASP A 373 -17.40 18.01 -1.16
CA ASP A 373 -18.27 18.65 -0.16
C ASP A 373 -19.69 18.03 -0.07
N ALA A 374 -20.10 17.24 -1.06
CA ALA A 374 -21.36 16.51 -1.07
C ALA A 374 -21.25 15.08 -0.50
N THR A 375 -20.04 14.54 -0.30
CA THR A 375 -19.83 13.14 0.10
C THR A 375 -20.54 12.79 1.41
N LEU A 376 -20.47 13.65 2.44
CA LEU A 376 -21.11 13.38 3.74
C LEU A 376 -22.65 13.45 3.66
N ALA A 377 -23.17 14.40 2.90
CA ALA A 377 -24.61 14.52 2.67
C ALA A 377 -25.15 13.27 1.95
N ARG A 378 -24.41 12.80 0.92
CA ARG A 378 -24.74 11.57 0.19
C ARG A 378 -24.65 10.33 1.07
N MET A 379 -23.56 10.17 1.83
CA MET A 379 -23.40 9.08 2.80
C MET A 379 -24.62 8.98 3.72
N ARG A 380 -25.10 10.13 4.18
CA ARG A 380 -26.27 10.20 5.05
C ARG A 380 -27.54 9.75 4.34
N THR A 381 -27.82 10.30 3.16
CA THR A 381 -29.09 10.09 2.45
C THR A 381 -29.20 8.73 1.78
N GLU A 382 -28.10 8.22 1.23
CA GLU A 382 -28.09 7.00 0.41
C GLU A 382 -27.75 5.74 1.24
N TYR A 383 -27.07 5.90 2.39
CA TYR A 383 -26.63 4.76 3.21
C TYR A 383 -27.20 4.78 4.63
N VAL A 384 -26.90 5.80 5.42
CA VAL A 384 -27.21 5.81 6.87
C VAL A 384 -28.71 5.85 7.16
N VAL A 385 -29.45 6.76 6.53
CA VAL A 385 -30.90 6.88 6.73
C VAL A 385 -31.66 5.61 6.27
N PRO A 386 -31.39 5.05 5.07
CA PRO A 386 -31.96 3.77 4.68
C PRO A 386 -31.61 2.63 5.64
N LEU A 387 -30.37 2.56 6.13
CA LEU A 387 -29.94 1.52 7.07
C LEU A 387 -30.65 1.64 8.42
N LEU A 388 -30.88 2.85 8.93
CA LEU A 388 -31.71 3.08 10.12
C LEU A 388 -33.13 2.50 9.95
N ALA A 389 -33.77 2.77 8.82
CA ALA A 389 -35.10 2.23 8.53
C ALA A 389 -35.09 0.69 8.48
N ARG A 390 -34.07 0.09 7.85
CA ARG A 390 -33.91 -1.38 7.78
C ARG A 390 -33.67 -2.00 9.15
N TYR A 391 -32.84 -1.38 9.99
CA TYR A 391 -32.63 -1.81 11.38
C TYR A 391 -33.91 -1.74 12.19
N GLN A 392 -34.67 -0.64 12.09
CA GLN A 392 -35.94 -0.51 12.81
C GLN A 392 -36.93 -1.60 12.39
N ALA A 393 -37.12 -1.81 11.08
CA ALA A 393 -38.01 -2.86 10.57
C ALA A 393 -37.61 -4.27 11.06
N ASN A 394 -36.30 -4.57 11.10
CA ASN A 394 -35.81 -5.86 11.60
C ASN A 394 -35.95 -5.99 13.12
N ILE A 395 -35.80 -4.92 13.90
CA ILE A 395 -36.10 -4.89 15.34
C ILE A 395 -37.58 -5.19 15.58
N ASP A 396 -38.46 -4.55 14.82
CA ASP A 396 -39.91 -4.74 14.94
C ASP A 396 -40.31 -6.18 14.62
N ARG A 397 -39.78 -6.75 13.52
CA ARG A 397 -39.95 -8.16 13.16
C ARG A 397 -39.45 -9.10 14.26
N LEU A 398 -38.28 -8.82 14.84
CA LEU A 398 -37.73 -9.65 15.92
C LEU A 398 -38.58 -9.56 17.19
N ASN A 399 -39.18 -8.41 17.49
CA ASN A 399 -40.11 -8.30 18.62
C ASN A 399 -41.36 -9.18 18.41
N GLU A 400 -41.96 -9.17 17.21
CA GLU A 400 -43.09 -10.05 16.90
C GLU A 400 -42.73 -11.54 17.04
N LEU A 401 -41.55 -11.94 16.56
CA LEU A 401 -41.05 -13.32 16.71
C LEU A 401 -40.77 -13.69 18.17
N VAL A 402 -40.29 -12.75 18.99
CA VAL A 402 -40.06 -12.96 20.43
C VAL A 402 -41.37 -13.21 21.17
N ASP A 403 -42.44 -12.50 20.81
CA ASP A 403 -43.76 -12.64 21.47
C ASP A 403 -44.39 -14.02 21.19
N GLY A 404 -44.12 -14.61 20.03
CA GLY A 404 -44.58 -15.95 19.65
C GLY A 404 -43.65 -17.10 20.08
N ALA A 405 -42.41 -16.82 20.45
CA ALA A 405 -41.42 -17.85 20.80
C ALA A 405 -41.41 -18.19 22.29
N SER A 406 -40.92 -19.39 22.64
CA SER A 406 -40.73 -19.80 24.04
C SER A 406 -39.38 -20.48 24.26
N GLY A 407 -38.95 -20.56 25.53
CA GLY A 407 -37.72 -21.24 25.92
C GLY A 407 -36.44 -20.70 25.28
N GLY A 408 -35.61 -21.60 24.73
CA GLY A 408 -34.31 -21.28 24.16
C GLY A 408 -34.37 -20.41 22.91
N GLU A 409 -35.40 -20.58 22.09
CA GLU A 409 -35.61 -19.79 20.87
C GLU A 409 -35.91 -18.33 21.20
N ALA A 410 -36.82 -18.07 22.14
CA ALA A 410 -37.13 -16.73 22.63
C ALA A 410 -35.87 -16.03 23.18
N THR A 411 -34.99 -16.78 23.85
CA THR A 411 -33.72 -16.25 24.36
C THR A 411 -32.75 -15.88 23.24
N ARG A 412 -32.66 -16.69 22.18
CA ARG A 412 -31.83 -16.40 20.99
C ARG A 412 -32.32 -15.15 20.27
N LEU A 413 -33.63 -15.07 19.99
CA LEU A 413 -34.25 -13.93 19.30
C LEU A 413 -34.11 -12.64 20.11
N LYS A 414 -34.27 -12.68 21.44
CA LYS A 414 -34.01 -11.52 22.32
C LYS A 414 -32.58 -11.02 22.20
N ARG A 415 -31.58 -11.91 22.18
CA ARG A 415 -30.17 -11.52 22.02
C ARG A 415 -29.90 -10.87 20.66
N GLU A 416 -30.48 -11.40 19.60
CA GLU A 416 -30.37 -10.85 18.24
C GLU A 416 -30.99 -9.45 18.17
N ARG A 417 -32.20 -9.29 18.72
CA ARG A 417 -32.91 -8.01 18.86
C ARG A 417 -32.11 -7.00 19.67
N ASP A 418 -31.58 -7.39 20.83
CA ASP A 418 -30.77 -6.51 21.69
C ASP A 418 -29.46 -6.09 21.00
N SER A 419 -28.83 -6.98 20.22
CA SER A 419 -27.65 -6.67 19.41
C SER A 419 -27.98 -5.64 18.32
N LEU A 420 -29.08 -5.85 17.59
CA LEU A 420 -29.51 -4.94 16.54
C LEU A 420 -29.95 -3.59 17.10
N SER A 421 -30.63 -3.55 18.25
CA SER A 421 -30.98 -2.31 18.94
C SER A 421 -29.75 -1.50 19.37
N LYS A 422 -28.64 -2.16 19.75
CA LYS A 422 -27.37 -1.46 20.01
C LYS A 422 -26.79 -0.85 18.74
N LYS A 423 -26.76 -1.61 17.64
CA LYS A 423 -26.32 -1.08 16.32
C LYS A 423 -27.20 0.10 15.89
N PHE A 424 -28.53 0.00 16.03
CA PHE A 424 -29.47 1.09 15.73
C PHE A 424 -29.22 2.37 16.53
N ASN A 425 -29.05 2.26 17.85
CA ASN A 425 -28.80 3.43 18.70
C ASN A 425 -27.46 4.09 18.39
N GLU A 426 -26.41 3.30 18.10
CA GLU A 426 -25.12 3.84 17.64
C GLU A 426 -25.27 4.55 16.29
N LEU A 427 -25.94 3.92 15.31
CA LEU A 427 -26.15 4.48 13.99
C LEU A 427 -26.96 5.78 14.03
N ARG A 428 -27.96 5.86 14.92
CA ARG A 428 -28.75 7.09 15.13
C ARG A 428 -27.87 8.22 15.67
N SER A 429 -27.00 7.92 16.63
CA SER A 429 -26.04 8.88 17.16
C SER A 429 -24.98 9.29 16.11
N PHE A 430 -24.66 8.39 15.17
CA PHE A 430 -23.82 8.70 14.03
C PHE A 430 -24.56 9.59 12.99
N ASP A 431 -25.84 9.36 12.71
CA ASP A 431 -26.64 10.21 11.81
C ASP A 431 -26.69 11.66 12.28
N ASP A 432 -26.88 11.89 13.59
CA ASP A 432 -26.92 13.23 14.17
C ASP A 432 -25.59 13.97 13.98
N ARG A 433 -24.46 13.30 14.24
CA ARG A 433 -23.11 13.85 13.98
C ARG A 433 -22.87 14.07 12.50
N LEU A 434 -23.14 13.06 11.67
CA LEU A 434 -22.94 13.11 10.22
C LEU A 434 -23.72 14.27 9.59
N ARG A 435 -24.95 14.53 10.05
CA ARG A 435 -25.76 15.68 9.64
C ARG A 435 -25.04 17.00 9.92
N HIS A 436 -24.51 17.17 11.13
CA HIS A 436 -23.77 18.39 11.50
C HIS A 436 -22.55 18.61 10.58
N TYR A 437 -21.74 17.57 10.38
CA TYR A 437 -20.57 17.64 9.50
C TYR A 437 -20.94 17.83 8.01
N ALA A 438 -22.06 17.27 7.56
CA ALA A 438 -22.57 17.50 6.21
C ALA A 438 -22.99 18.97 6.00
N ASP A 439 -23.60 19.61 7.01
CA ASP A 439 -23.96 21.03 6.96
C ASP A 439 -22.72 21.95 6.92
N MET A 440 -21.58 21.51 7.50
CA MET A 440 -20.31 22.23 7.44
C MET A 440 -19.67 22.26 6.05
N ARG A 441 -20.05 21.33 5.14
CA ARG A 441 -19.50 21.22 3.77
C ARG A 441 -17.97 21.26 3.73
N ILE A 442 -17.34 20.40 4.51
CA ILE A 442 -15.89 20.35 4.64
C ILE A 442 -15.25 20.11 3.28
N SER A 443 -14.31 20.97 2.90
CA SER A 443 -13.40 20.75 1.77
C SER A 443 -12.03 20.32 2.27
N ILE A 444 -11.36 19.48 1.48
CA ILE A 444 -9.98 19.06 1.73
C ILE A 444 -9.04 19.67 0.69
N ASP A 445 -7.78 19.86 1.07
CA ASP A 445 -6.69 20.28 0.19
C ASP A 445 -5.62 19.19 0.25
N LEU A 446 -5.32 18.52 -0.85
CA LEU A 446 -4.38 17.39 -0.82
C LEU A 446 -2.97 17.79 -0.38
N ASP A 447 -2.56 19.04 -0.59
CA ASP A 447 -1.24 19.56 -0.22
C ASP A 447 -1.08 19.76 1.30
N ASP A 448 -2.19 19.91 2.05
CA ASP A 448 -2.18 19.87 3.52
C ASP A 448 -1.72 18.49 4.06
N GLY A 449 -1.80 17.47 3.20
CA GLY A 449 -1.46 16.10 3.51
C GLY A 449 -2.53 15.36 4.32
N VAL A 450 -2.43 14.03 4.37
CA VAL A 450 -3.47 13.16 4.95
C VAL A 450 -3.78 13.52 6.40
N LYS A 451 -2.77 13.79 7.25
CA LYS A 451 -3.00 13.99 8.68
C LYS A 451 -3.84 15.23 9.00
N VAL A 452 -3.60 16.32 8.29
CA VAL A 452 -4.33 17.57 8.50
C VAL A 452 -5.76 17.41 8.00
N ASN A 453 -5.94 16.87 6.80
CA ASN A 453 -7.29 16.67 6.26
C ASN A 453 -8.10 15.65 7.07
N TYR A 454 -7.50 14.55 7.50
CA TYR A 454 -8.17 13.53 8.32
C TYR A 454 -8.70 14.12 9.64
N GLY A 455 -7.96 15.06 10.23
CA GLY A 455 -8.38 15.74 11.46
C GLY A 455 -9.63 16.60 11.31
N LYS A 456 -9.97 17.05 10.09
CA LYS A 456 -11.15 17.90 9.83
C LYS A 456 -12.47 17.18 10.12
N PHE A 457 -12.48 15.85 10.18
CA PHE A 457 -13.70 15.02 10.32
C PHE A 457 -14.00 14.55 11.75
N GLY A 458 -13.21 15.01 12.73
CA GLY A 458 -13.40 14.68 14.14
C GLY A 458 -13.52 13.18 14.39
N ASP A 459 -14.62 12.76 15.02
CA ASP A 459 -14.89 11.38 15.42
C ASP A 459 -15.74 10.57 14.43
N LEU A 460 -15.97 11.09 13.21
CA LEU A 460 -16.60 10.33 12.12
C LEU A 460 -15.67 9.27 11.52
N LEU A 461 -14.35 9.48 11.65
CA LEU A 461 -13.32 8.61 11.09
C LEU A 461 -12.71 7.69 12.16
N ALA A 462 -12.31 6.50 11.74
CA ALA A 462 -11.63 5.53 12.62
C ALA A 462 -10.19 5.97 12.98
N ASP A 463 -9.69 5.55 14.14
CA ASP A 463 -8.27 5.66 14.51
C ASP A 463 -7.63 7.07 14.41
N VAL A 464 -8.43 8.13 14.56
CA VAL A 464 -8.00 9.53 14.39
C VAL A 464 -6.75 9.87 15.21
N LYS A 465 -6.66 9.40 16.46
CA LYS A 465 -5.48 9.61 17.31
C LYS A 465 -4.22 8.94 16.77
N ALA A 466 -4.35 7.76 16.17
CA ALA A 466 -3.20 7.06 15.59
C ALA A 466 -2.67 7.78 14.34
N ILE A 467 -3.56 8.41 13.56
CA ILE A 467 -3.23 9.07 12.29
C ILE A 467 -2.73 10.51 12.53
N THR A 468 -3.53 11.31 13.25
CA THR A 468 -3.27 12.75 13.45
C THR A 468 -2.31 13.02 14.60
N GLY A 469 -2.23 12.11 15.58
CA GLY A 469 -1.50 12.31 16.84
C GLY A 469 -2.34 12.95 17.94
N ASN A 470 -3.52 13.49 17.62
CA ASN A 470 -4.42 14.17 18.55
C ASN A 470 -5.73 13.37 18.73
N ALA A 471 -6.36 13.49 19.90
CA ALA A 471 -7.70 12.94 20.07
C ALA A 471 -8.67 13.64 19.10
N PRO A 472 -9.70 12.94 18.59
CA PRO A 472 -10.70 13.59 17.74
C PRO A 472 -11.38 14.72 18.49
N GLU A 473 -11.54 15.86 17.83
CA GLU A 473 -12.42 16.92 18.32
C GLU A 473 -13.86 16.45 18.14
N VAL A 474 -14.58 16.33 19.25
CA VAL A 474 -16.02 16.04 19.23
C VAL A 474 -16.71 17.39 19.17
N ILE A 475 -17.30 17.69 18.01
CA ILE A 475 -18.06 18.93 17.76
C ILE A 475 -19.51 18.70 18.14
#